data_AF-A0A9D7KLE8-F1
#
_entry.id   AF-A0A9D7KLE8-F1
#
_cell.length_a   1.000
_cell.length_b   1.000
_cell.length_c   1.000
_cell.angle_alpha   90.00
_cell.angle_beta   90.00
_cell.angle_gamma   90.00
#
_symmetry.space_group_name_H-M   'P 1'
#
loop_
_entity.id
_entity.type
_entity.pdbx_description
1 polymer ?
#
loop_
_entity_poly.entity_id
_entity_poly.type
_entity_poly.pdbx_seq_one_letter_code
_entity_poly.pdbx_strand_id
1 'polypeptide(L)'
;MLKILKMDFSKEFNYLLFISGLVSGFILVLSFFDDASFSLSPVCLSISQYNTECSLCGMTRAFVAISNFDFGSAWTLNRAAIGLYLLFLINIFFALRRAFILISKQK
;
A
#
# COMPACT_ATOMS: atom_id res chain seq x y z
N MET A 1 -22.87 -28.78 19.87
CA MET A 1 -22.64 -27.32 19.93
C MET A 1 -21.23 -26.94 19.45
N LEU A 2 -20.76 -27.48 18.31
CA LEU A 2 -19.38 -27.28 17.81
C LEU A 2 -19.33 -27.14 16.27
N LYS A 3 -20.41 -26.64 15.66
CA LYS A 3 -20.53 -26.43 14.20
C LYS A 3 -20.38 -24.97 13.78
N ILE A 4 -20.28 -24.04 14.74
CA ILE A 4 -20.20 -22.59 14.50
C ILE A 4 -18.73 -22.12 14.32
N LEU A 5 -17.74 -22.92 14.74
CA LEU A 5 -16.31 -22.58 14.64
C LEU A 5 -15.62 -22.98 13.33
N LYS A 6 -16.33 -23.62 12.40
CA LYS A 6 -15.89 -23.79 11.01
C LYS A 6 -16.59 -22.77 10.12
N MET A 7 -16.65 -21.52 10.57
CA MET A 7 -16.74 -20.39 9.65
C MET A 7 -15.61 -20.60 8.64
N ASP A 8 -15.94 -20.61 7.35
CA ASP A 8 -15.13 -21.14 6.26
C ASP A 8 -13.88 -20.25 6.08
N PHE A 9 -12.86 -20.48 6.92
CA PHE A 9 -11.66 -19.65 7.08
C PHE A 9 -10.98 -19.35 5.74
N SER A 10 -11.11 -20.27 4.78
CA SER A 10 -10.66 -20.08 3.41
C SER A 10 -11.38 -18.94 2.68
N LYS A 11 -12.70 -18.82 2.80
CA LYS A 11 -13.49 -17.76 2.14
C LYS A 11 -13.21 -16.39 2.73
N GLU A 12 -13.14 -16.29 4.06
CA GLU A 12 -12.84 -15.03 4.75
C GLU A 12 -11.43 -14.55 4.44
N PHE A 13 -10.46 -15.46 4.46
CA PHE A 13 -9.08 -15.14 4.09
C PHE A 13 -8.99 -14.64 2.63
N ASN A 14 -9.71 -15.26 1.70
CA ASN A 14 -9.73 -14.80 0.30
C ASN A 14 -10.40 -13.43 0.16
N TYR A 15 -11.47 -13.16 0.91
CA TYR A 15 -12.13 -11.86 0.90
C TYR A 15 -11.22 -10.76 1.45
N LEU A 16 -10.57 -11.03 2.58
CA LEU A 16 -9.60 -10.11 3.18
C LEU A 16 -8.43 -9.81 2.24
N LEU A 17 -7.87 -10.83 1.59
CA LEU A 17 -6.79 -10.67 0.62
C LEU A 17 -7.22 -9.85 -0.61
N PHE A 18 -8.47 -10.01 -1.06
CA PHE A 18 -9.00 -9.25 -2.18
C PHE A 18 -9.19 -7.78 -1.82
N ILE A 19 -9.84 -7.48 -0.70
CA ILE A 19 -10.05 -6.11 -0.22
C ILE A 19 -8.71 -5.42 0.08
N SER A 20 -7.79 -6.09 0.77
CA SER A 20 -6.47 -5.54 1.03
C SER A 20 -5.69 -5.28 -0.27
N GLY A 21 -5.80 -6.19 -1.24
CA GLY A 21 -5.20 -6.03 -2.56
C GLY A 21 -5.73 -4.82 -3.32
N LEU A 22 -7.05 -4.58 -3.28
CA LEU A 22 -7.66 -3.39 -3.88
C LEU A 22 -7.19 -2.10 -3.21
N VAL A 23 -7.12 -2.08 -1.88
CA VAL A 23 -6.64 -0.91 -1.12
C VAL A 23 -5.15 -0.65 -1.42
N SER A 24 -4.30 -1.68 -1.39
CA SER A 24 -2.89 -1.56 -1.75
C SER A 24 -2.72 -1.06 -3.19
N GLY A 25 -3.49 -1.61 -4.14
CA GLY A 25 -3.46 -1.19 -5.53
C GLY A 25 -3.87 0.26 -5.71
N PHE A 26 -4.93 0.70 -5.02
CA PHE A 26 -5.36 2.10 -5.04
C PHE A 26 -4.28 3.04 -4.51
N ILE A 27 -3.63 2.70 -3.39
CA ILE A 27 -2.55 3.52 -2.82
C ILE A 27 -1.36 3.62 -3.81
N LEU A 28 -0.95 2.51 -4.42
CA LEU A 28 0.13 2.53 -5.41
C LEU A 28 -0.22 3.33 -6.66
N VAL A 29 -1.47 3.27 -7.11
CA VAL A 29 -1.92 4.08 -8.25
C VAL A 29 -1.85 5.56 -7.89
N LEU A 30 -2.30 5.95 -6.70
CA LEU A 30 -2.21 7.33 -6.23
C LEU A 30 -0.76 7.84 -6.16
N SER A 31 0.20 6.99 -5.79
CA SER A 31 1.60 7.40 -5.73
C SER A 31 2.25 7.71 -7.08
N PHE A 32 1.60 7.40 -8.21
CA PHE A 32 2.04 7.83 -9.55
C PHE A 32 1.50 9.20 -9.96
N PHE A 33 0.42 9.68 -9.34
CA PHE A 33 -0.23 10.94 -9.75
C PHE A 33 0.18 12.14 -8.90
N ASP A 34 0.98 11.92 -7.86
CA ASP A 34 1.15 12.91 -6.78
C ASP A 34 2.30 13.92 -6.97
N ASP A 35 3.01 13.88 -8.09
CA ASP A 35 4.09 14.86 -8.37
C ASP A 35 3.57 16.31 -8.37
N ALA A 36 2.30 16.52 -8.72
CA ALA A 36 1.67 17.84 -8.71
C ALA A 36 1.04 18.23 -7.36
N SER A 37 0.48 17.28 -6.59
CA SER A 37 -0.32 17.61 -5.41
C SER A 37 0.50 17.92 -4.16
N PHE A 38 1.79 17.57 -4.09
CA PHE A 38 2.64 17.99 -2.97
C PHE A 38 2.81 19.50 -2.87
N SER A 39 2.73 20.22 -3.99
CA SER A 39 2.75 21.68 -3.99
C SER A 39 1.49 22.32 -3.38
N LEU A 40 0.37 21.57 -3.37
CA LEU A 40 -0.88 21.94 -2.70
C LEU A 40 -1.02 21.31 -1.30
N SER A 41 -0.12 20.40 -0.93
CA SER A 41 -0.17 19.74 0.36
C SER A 41 0.11 20.75 1.48
N PRO A 42 -0.74 20.81 2.53
CA PRO A 42 -0.59 21.78 3.60
C PRO A 42 0.80 21.63 4.24
N VAL A 43 1.36 22.76 4.69
CA VAL A 43 2.65 22.77 5.39
C VAL A 43 2.60 21.79 6.55
N CYS A 44 3.44 20.76 6.50
CA CYS A 44 3.51 19.75 7.54
C CYS A 44 3.84 20.42 8.88
N LEU A 45 2.96 20.25 9.88
CA LEU A 45 3.17 20.83 11.23
C LEU A 45 4.50 20.38 11.85
N SER A 46 4.95 19.15 11.57
CA SER A 46 6.25 18.63 12.02
C SER A 46 7.42 19.39 11.41
N ILE A 47 7.34 19.71 10.11
CA ILE A 47 8.38 20.49 9.43
C ILE A 47 8.32 21.96 9.91
N SER A 48 7.11 22.51 10.05
CA SER A 48 6.89 23.91 10.46
C SER A 48 7.37 24.19 11.89
N GLN A 49 7.06 23.30 12.85
CA GLN A 49 7.33 23.53 14.27
C GLN A 49 8.61 22.88 14.78
N TYR A 50 9.02 21.76 14.18
CA TYR A 50 10.12 20.95 14.68
C TYR A 50 11.23 20.74 13.64
N ASN A 51 11.10 21.30 12.43
CA ASN A 51 12.04 21.16 11.33
C ASN A 51 12.40 19.69 11.02
N THR A 52 11.45 18.78 11.24
CA THR A 52 11.59 17.34 11.04
C THR A 52 10.45 16.80 10.17
N GLU A 53 10.77 15.91 9.23
CA GLU A 53 9.77 15.20 8.42
C GLU A 53 8.88 14.32 9.31
N CYS A 54 7.56 14.43 9.14
CA CYS A 54 6.63 13.57 9.86
C CYS A 54 6.66 12.14 9.27
N SER A 55 6.58 11.10 10.11
CA SER A 55 6.68 9.70 9.65
C SER A 55 5.68 9.36 8.51
N LEU A 56 4.45 9.87 8.60
CA LEU A 56 3.43 9.67 7.57
C LEU A 56 3.74 10.45 6.27
N CYS A 57 4.10 11.72 6.40
CA CYS A 57 4.39 12.62 5.28
C CYS A 57 5.61 12.12 4.50
N GLY A 58 6.66 11.74 5.22
CA GLY A 58 7.85 11.12 4.67
C GLY A 58 7.55 9.77 4.01
N MET A 59 6.60 8.99 4.55
CA MET A 59 6.17 7.74 3.92
C MET A 59 5.44 7.96 2.59
N THR A 60 4.48 8.88 2.53
CA THR A 60 3.76 9.21 1.28
C THR A 60 4.73 9.74 0.22
N ARG A 61 5.65 10.66 0.60
CA ARG A 61 6.68 11.17 -0.32
C ARG A 61 7.66 10.09 -0.75
N ALA A 62 8.02 9.17 0.15
CA ALA A 62 8.86 8.04 -0.21
C ALA A 62 8.16 7.09 -1.18
N PHE A 63 6.85 6.86 -1.06
CA PHE A 63 6.08 6.05 -2.03
C PHE A 63 6.08 6.67 -3.43
N VAL A 64 6.01 8.00 -3.50
CA VAL A 64 6.06 8.75 -4.77
C VAL A 64 7.47 8.72 -5.34
N ALA A 65 8.50 8.93 -4.52
CA ALA A 65 9.91 8.77 -4.93
C ALA A 65 10.19 7.35 -5.45
N ILE A 66 9.68 6.31 -4.78
CA ILE A 66 9.78 4.91 -5.25
C ILE A 66 9.08 4.73 -6.60
N SER A 67 7.89 5.32 -6.78
CA SER A 67 7.13 5.23 -8.03
C SER A 67 7.84 5.93 -9.21
N ASN A 68 8.66 6.94 -8.90
CA ASN A 68 9.55 7.63 -9.84
C ASN A 68 10.96 7.01 -9.95
N PHE A 69 11.18 5.81 -9.38
CA PHE A 69 12.46 5.11 -9.35
C PHE A 69 13.59 5.85 -8.60
N ASP A 70 13.28 6.85 -7.78
CA ASP A 70 14.22 7.56 -6.91
C ASP A 70 14.29 6.91 -5.51
N PHE A 71 14.99 5.78 -5.44
CA PHE A 71 15.20 5.05 -4.18
C PHE A 71 16.11 5.81 -3.20
N GLY A 72 16.96 6.71 -3.69
CA GLY A 72 17.85 7.52 -2.86
C GLY A 72 17.07 8.46 -1.97
N SER A 73 16.17 9.25 -2.58
CA SER A 73 15.25 10.12 -1.86
C SER A 73 14.27 9.34 -1.00
N ALA A 74 13.77 8.20 -1.48
CA ALA A 74 12.88 7.35 -0.67
C ALA A 74 13.54 6.88 0.63
N TRP A 75 14.83 6.51 0.58
CA TRP A 75 15.58 6.05 1.75
C TRP A 75 15.82 7.17 2.78
N THR A 76 16.05 8.40 2.32
CA THR A 76 16.25 9.55 3.21
C THR A 76 14.93 10.01 3.84
N LEU A 77 13.83 9.96 3.09
CA LEU A 77 12.49 10.31 3.55
C LEU A 77 11.93 9.30 4.56
N ASN A 78 11.97 8.01 4.23
CA ASN A 78 11.54 6.94 5.14
C ASN A 78 12.08 5.56 4.72
N ARG A 79 13.05 5.03 5.45
CA ARG A 79 13.66 3.70 5.16
C ARG A 79 12.64 2.55 5.17
N ALA A 80 11.62 2.63 6.01
CA ALA A 80 10.60 1.58 6.08
C ALA A 80 9.65 1.60 4.87
N ALA A 81 9.58 2.70 4.12
CA ALA A 81 8.70 2.83 2.97
C ALA A 81 9.06 1.84 1.86
N ILE A 82 10.34 1.56 1.62
CA ILE A 82 10.76 0.59 0.60
C ILE A 82 10.22 -0.82 0.94
N GLY A 83 10.39 -1.24 2.19
CA GLY A 83 9.88 -2.54 2.64
C GLY A 83 8.35 -2.61 2.55
N LEU A 84 7.65 -1.55 2.96
CA LEU A 84 6.20 -1.50 2.90
C LEU A 84 5.67 -1.48 1.45
N TYR A 85 6.35 -0.75 0.55
CA TYR A 85 6.01 -0.72 -0.87
C TYR A 85 6.13 -2.13 -1.49
N LEU A 86 7.20 -2.86 -1.18
CA LEU A 86 7.36 -4.26 -1.61
C LEU A 86 6.27 -5.16 -1.05
N LEU A 87 5.87 -4.99 0.22
CA LEU A 87 4.75 -5.73 0.79
C LEU A 87 3.44 -5.47 0.05
N PHE A 88 3.20 -4.24 -0.41
CA PHE A 88 2.02 -3.89 -1.20
C PHE A 88 2.05 -4.61 -2.56
N LEU A 89 3.19 -4.60 -3.26
CA LEU A 89 3.35 -5.34 -4.51
C LEU A 89 3.11 -6.85 -4.33
N ILE A 90 3.67 -7.44 -3.28
CA ILE A 90 3.48 -8.85 -2.95
C ILE A 90 2.01 -9.14 -2.63
N ASN A 91 1.36 -8.29 -1.85
CA ASN A 91 -0.06 -8.43 -1.50
C ASN A 91 -0.94 -8.42 -2.77
N ILE A 92 -0.71 -7.47 -3.67
CA ILE A 92 -1.42 -7.36 -4.95
C ILE A 92 -1.18 -8.62 -5.81
N PHE A 93 0.07 -9.09 -5.90
CA PHE A 93 0.39 -10.31 -6.65
C PHE A 93 -0.40 -11.53 -6.13
N PHE A 94 -0.46 -11.72 -4.81
CA PHE A 94 -1.24 -12.80 -4.22
C PHE A 94 -2.76 -12.62 -4.43
N ALA A 95 -3.27 -11.40 -4.30
CA ALA A 95 -4.68 -11.10 -4.53
C ALA A 95 -5.08 -11.40 -5.99
N LEU A 96 -4.29 -10.95 -6.97
CA LEU A 96 -4.53 -11.21 -8.38
C LEU A 96 -4.41 -12.69 -8.74
N ARG A 97 -3.39 -13.39 -8.24
CA ARG A 97 -3.23 -14.83 -8.44
C ARG A 97 -4.44 -15.60 -7.93
N ARG A 98 -4.97 -15.24 -6.76
CA ARG A 98 -6.16 -15.87 -6.19
C ARG A 98 -7.42 -15.54 -7.00
N ALA A 99 -7.61 -14.29 -7.38
CA ALA A 99 -8.72 -13.89 -8.24
C ALA A 99 -8.72 -14.67 -9.57
N PHE A 100 -7.55 -14.81 -10.19
CA PHE A 100 -7.39 -15.58 -11.42
C PHE A 100 -7.79 -17.05 -11.25
N ILE A 101 -7.36 -17.72 -10.17
CA ILE A 101 -7.74 -19.12 -9.87
C ILE A 101 -9.25 -19.26 -9.66
N LEU A 102 -9.90 -18.29 -9.01
CA LEU A 102 -11.35 -18.32 -8.80
C LEU A 102 -12.11 -18.16 -10.11
N ILE A 103 -11.67 -17.25 -10.98
CA ILE A 103 -12.25 -17.05 -12.31
C ILE A 103 -12.05 -18.28 -13.18
N SER A 104 -10.87 -18.91 -13.14
CA SER A 104 -10.57 -20.10 -13.94
C SER A 104 -11.36 -21.35 -13.52
N LYS A 105 -11.85 -21.41 -12.27
CA LYS A 105 -12.68 -22.53 -11.78
C LYS A 105 -14.16 -22.43 -12.16
N GLN A 106 -14.61 -21.27 -12.65
CA GLN A 106 -16.00 -21.04 -13.08
C GLN A 106 -16.23 -21.33 -14.57
N LYS A 107 -15.16 -21.62 -15.32
CA LYS A 107 -15.19 -22.16 -16.69
C LYS A 107 -15.02 -23.67 -16.66
#